data_AF-A0A8I5UHP6-F1
#
_entry.id   AF-A0A8I5UHP6-F1
#
_cell.length_a   1.000
_cell.length_b   1.000
_cell.length_c   1.000
_cell.angle_alpha   90.00
_cell.angle_beta   90.00
_cell.angle_gamma   90.00
#
_symmetry.space_group_name_H-M   'P 1'
#
loop_
_entity.id
_entity.type
_entity.pdbx_description
1 polymer ?
#
loop_
_entity_poly.entity_id
_entity_poly.type
_entity_poly.pdbx_seq_one_letter_code
_entity_poly.pdbx_strand_id
1 'polypeptide(L)' 'MANSTLKDEHSVRSTNPQYLVEKIIRTRIYESKYWKEECFGLMAELVVDKAMELTNASY' A
#
# COMPACT_ATOMS: atom_id res chain seq x y z
N MET A 1 2.71 2.29 14.42
CA MET A 1 3.05 3.11 13.24
C MET A 1 1.92 2.93 12.24
N ALA A 2 1.44 3.97 11.56
CA ALA A 2 0.29 3.83 10.65
C ALA A 2 0.54 2.89 9.44
N ASN A 3 1.80 2.74 9.03
CA ASN A 3 2.17 1.94 7.84
C ASN A 3 2.68 0.52 8.16
N SER A 4 2.47 0.00 9.38
CA SER A 4 2.85 -1.36 9.72
C SER A 4 1.80 -2.37 9.24
N THR A 5 2.23 -3.55 8.82
CA THR A 5 1.33 -4.66 8.46
C THR A 5 0.43 -5.01 9.65
N LEU A 6 -0.82 -5.35 9.37
CA LEU A 6 -1.76 -5.84 10.38
C LEU A 6 -1.18 -7.09 11.05
N LYS A 7 -1.45 -7.24 12.35
CA LYS A 7 -0.82 -8.28 13.18
C LYS A 7 -1.23 -9.70 12.77
N ASP A 8 -2.42 -9.85 12.22
CA ASP A 8 -3.00 -11.14 11.85
C ASP A 8 -2.82 -11.48 10.36
N GLU A 9 -1.98 -10.71 9.65
CA GLU A 9 -1.74 -10.92 8.22
C GLU A 9 -0.80 -12.09 7.97
N HIS A 10 -1.13 -12.93 6.99
CA HIS A 10 -0.30 -14.07 6.62
C HIS A 10 1.01 -13.63 5.94
N SER A 11 2.09 -14.37 6.19
CA SER A 11 3.34 -14.14 5.47
C SER A 11 3.20 -14.56 4.01
N VAL A 12 3.68 -13.74 3.08
CA VAL A 12 3.75 -14.08 1.65
C VAL A 12 5.21 -14.36 1.29
N ARG A 13 5.48 -15.49 0.63
CA ARG A 13 6.86 -15.97 0.35
C ARG A 13 7.75 -15.98 1.60
N SER A 14 7.20 -16.43 2.73
CA SER A 14 7.88 -16.52 4.04
C SER A 14 8.43 -15.19 4.58
N THR A 15 7.88 -14.05 4.13
CA THR A 15 8.25 -12.73 4.62
C THR A 15 7.01 -11.87 4.84
N ASN A 16 7.20 -10.70 5.44
CA ASN A 16 6.15 -9.70 5.53
C ASN A 16 5.75 -9.28 4.09
N PRO A 17 4.45 -9.29 3.73
CA PRO A 17 4.00 -8.95 2.38
C PRO A 17 4.51 -7.60 1.88
N GLN A 18 4.65 -6.60 2.76
CA GLN A 18 5.19 -5.29 2.39
C GLN A 18 6.64 -5.36 1.93
N TYR A 19 7.44 -6.32 2.44
CA TYR A 19 8.87 -6.41 2.15
C TYR A 19 9.18 -6.95 0.75
N LEU A 20 8.17 -7.35 -0.01
CA LEU A 20 8.31 -7.68 -1.43
C LEU A 20 8.70 -6.45 -2.28
N VAL A 21 8.37 -5.25 -1.81
CA VAL A 21 8.81 -3.98 -2.40
C VAL A 21 10.03 -3.48 -1.64
N GLU A 22 11.07 -3.00 -2.32
CA GLU A 22 12.30 -2.53 -1.67
C GLU A 22 12.08 -1.39 -0.68
N LYS A 23 12.91 -1.31 0.37
CA LYS A 23 12.77 -0.30 1.43
C LYS A 23 12.73 1.13 0.89
N ILE A 24 13.60 1.48 -0.07
CA ILE A 24 13.67 2.83 -0.64
C ILE A 24 12.37 3.18 -1.36
N ILE A 25 11.82 2.24 -2.15
CA ILE A 25 10.56 2.43 -2.88
C ILE A 25 9.40 2.60 -1.89
N ARG A 26 9.32 1.77 -0.83
CA ARG A 26 8.28 1.90 0.19
C ARG A 26 8.31 3.25 0.89
N THR A 27 9.50 3.75 1.23
CA THR A 27 9.65 5.09 1.81
C THR A 27 9.09 6.16 0.86
N ARG A 28 9.40 6.07 -0.45
CA ARG A 28 8.84 7.00 -1.45
C ARG A 28 7.32 6.89 -1.56
N ILE A 29 6.76 5.68 -1.50
CA ILE A 29 5.31 5.46 -1.50
C ILE A 29 4.68 6.16 -0.29
N TYR A 30 5.17 5.91 0.94
CA TYR A 30 4.62 6.51 2.15
C TYR A 30 4.73 8.04 2.19
N GLU A 31 5.75 8.61 1.55
CA GLU A 31 5.97 10.04 1.48
C GLU A 31 5.11 10.74 0.41
N SER A 32 4.62 9.98 -0.57
CA SER A 32 3.84 10.51 -1.68
C SER A 32 2.53 11.18 -1.23
N LYS A 33 2.10 12.17 -2.01
CA LYS A 33 0.83 12.88 -1.77
C LYS A 33 -0.35 11.90 -1.77
N TYR A 34 -0.41 11.04 -2.78
CA TYR A 34 -1.49 10.06 -2.93
C TYR A 34 -1.60 9.14 -1.72
N TRP A 35 -0.48 8.62 -1.19
CA TRP A 35 -0.54 7.75 -0.01
C TRP A 35 -1.09 8.46 1.23
N LYS A 36 -0.69 9.71 1.46
CA LYS A 36 -1.08 10.47 2.65
C LYS A 36 -2.53 10.94 2.60
N GLU A 37 -3.03 11.28 1.41
CA GLU A 37 -4.38 11.82 1.23
C GLU A 37 -5.42 10.71 0.98
N GLU A 38 -5.08 9.72 0.14
CA GLU A 38 -6.04 8.75 -0.37
C GLU A 38 -5.88 7.34 0.24
N CYS A 39 -4.70 6.98 0.74
CA CYS A 39 -4.44 5.65 1.30
C CYS A 39 -4.46 5.61 2.84
N PHE A 40 -4.60 6.75 3.51
CA PHE A 40 -4.63 6.79 4.98
C PHE A 40 -5.95 6.20 5.51
N GLY A 41 -5.86 5.09 6.25
CA GLY A 41 -7.04 4.39 6.77
C GLY A 41 -7.89 3.68 5.70
N LEU A 42 -7.32 3.46 4.51
CA LEU A 42 -8.01 2.76 3.42
C LEU A 42 -8.24 1.29 3.80
N MET A 43 -9.50 0.87 3.74
CA MET A 43 -9.93 -0.50 4.06
C MET A 43 -10.10 -1.31 2.77
N ALA A 44 -10.06 -2.65 2.88
CA ALA A 44 -10.14 -3.56 1.75
C ALA A 44 -11.36 -3.31 0.83
N GLU A 45 -12.51 -2.95 1.39
CA GLU A 45 -13.73 -2.66 0.64
C GLU A 45 -13.63 -1.39 -0.23
N LEU A 46 -12.87 -0.39 0.22
CA LEU A 46 -12.72 0.92 -0.44
C LEU A 46 -11.58 0.94 -1.47
N VAL A 47 -10.74 -0.11 -1.50
CA VAL A 47 -9.63 -0.21 -2.45
C VAL A 47 -10.15 -0.18 -3.89
N VAL A 48 -11.29 -0.82 -4.15
CA VAL A 48 -11.87 -0.89 -5.51
C VAL A 48 -12.28 0.48 -6.02
N ASP A 49 -12.82 1.35 -5.15
CA ASP A 49 -13.24 2.70 -5.51
C ASP A 49 -12.05 3.53 -5.96
N LYS A 50 -10.96 3.49 -5.19
CA LYS A 50 -9.71 4.18 -5.54
C LYS A 50 -9.02 3.59 -6.76
N ALA A 51 -9.11 2.29 -6.97
CA ALA A 51 -8.55 1.64 -8.16
C ALA A 51 -9.29 2.08 -9.44
N MET A 52 -10.61 2.30 -9.39
CA MET A 52 -11.40 2.74 -10.55
C MET A 52 -11.07 4.17 -11.00
N GLU A 53 -10.59 5.03 -10.10
CA GLU A 53 -10.19 6.40 -10.41
C GLU A 53 -8.84 6.48 -11.14
N LEU A 54 -8.04 5.41 -11.09
CA LEU A 54 -6.71 5.37 -11.72
C LEU A 54 -6.83 5.10 -13.22
N THR A 55 -6.24 5.98 -14.03
CA THR A 55 -6.31 5.92 -15.50
C THR A 55 -5.05 5.39 -16.15
N ASN A 56 -3.95 5.29 -15.41
CA ASN A 56 -2.67 4.82 -15.91
C ASN A 56 -2.17 3.67 -15.04
N ALA A 57 -1.98 2.51 -15.66
CA ALA A 57 -1.03 1.50 -15.21
C ALA A 57 0.14 1.63 -16.18
N SER A 58 1.27 2.18 -15.75
CA SER A 58 2.36 2.61 -16.64
C SER A 58 2.65 1.65 -17.81
N TYR A 59 2.74 2.23 -19.02
CA TYR A 59 3.04 1.61 -20.32
C TYR A 59 4.43 0.96 -20.38
#